data_AF-A0A6V7K2K4-F1
#
_entry.id   AF-A0A6V7K2K4-F1
#
_cell.length_a   1.000
_cell.length_b   1.000
_cell.length_c   1.000
_cell.angle_alpha   90.00
_cell.angle_beta   90.00
_cell.angle_gamma   90.00
#
_symmetry.space_group_name_H-M   'P 1'
#
loop_
_entity.id
_entity.type
_entity.pdbx_description
1 polymer ?
#
loop_
_entity_poly.entity_id
_entity_poly.type
_entity_poly.pdbx_seq_one_letter_code
_entity_poly.pdbx_strand_id
1 'polypeptide(L)'
;CAKLVMNCLSAFDDPSMNRMSVAICSILAAKISTVETSMLGAKPQYMSKLLSMVRSKVESKSVDITMRFTLSALWNLTDESATTCKVFLEERGMDLFLEVLESFQGESSVETKVLGLLNNIAE
;
A
#
# COMPACT_ATOMS: atom_id res chain seq x y z
N CYS A 1 -11.39 -12.31 -7.29
CA CYS A 1 -11.90 -11.32 -6.31
C CYS A 1 -10.98 -10.11 -6.11
N ALA A 2 -9.67 -10.29 -5.84
CA ALA A 2 -8.75 -9.18 -5.55
C ALA A 2 -8.68 -8.10 -6.66
N LYS A 3 -8.65 -8.49 -7.95
CA LYS A 3 -8.71 -7.55 -9.09
C LYS A 3 -9.95 -6.64 -9.07
N LEU A 4 -11.11 -7.17 -8.67
CA LEU A 4 -12.36 -6.40 -8.61
C LEU A 4 -12.29 -5.35 -7.50
N VAL A 5 -11.72 -5.70 -6.34
CA VAL A 5 -11.52 -4.79 -5.22
C VAL A 5 -10.58 -3.64 -5.60
N MET A 6 -9.46 -3.94 -6.27
CA MET A 6 -8.53 -2.91 -6.76
C MET A 6 -9.16 -2.01 -7.84
N ASN A 7 -10.01 -2.57 -8.69
CA ASN A 7 -10.80 -1.77 -9.64
C ASN A 7 -11.77 -0.84 -8.92
N CYS A 8 -12.51 -1.31 -7.91
CA CYS A 8 -13.40 -0.47 -7.12
C CYS A 8 -12.62 0.65 -6.41
N LEU A 9 -11.47 0.35 -5.82
CA LEU A 9 -10.59 1.35 -5.21
C LEU A 9 -10.17 2.43 -6.20
N SER A 10 -9.93 2.06 -7.46
CA SER A 10 -9.52 3.01 -8.50
C SER A 10 -10.69 3.79 -9.11
N ALA A 11 -11.88 3.20 -9.14
CA ALA A 11 -13.06 3.76 -9.81
C ALA A 11 -13.89 4.70 -8.94
N PHE A 12 -13.82 4.55 -7.62
CA PHE A 12 -14.63 5.34 -6.68
C PHE A 12 -13.72 6.20 -5.80
N ASP A 13 -14.11 7.46 -5.60
CA ASP A 13 -13.42 8.36 -4.67
C ASP A 13 -14.20 8.61 -3.38
N ASP A 14 -15.11 7.70 -3.06
CA ASP A 14 -15.87 7.73 -1.81
C ASP A 14 -15.02 7.22 -0.63
N PRO A 15 -14.93 7.96 0.49
CA PRO A 15 -14.13 7.56 1.66
C PRO A 15 -14.51 6.20 2.26
N SER A 16 -15.80 5.84 2.24
CA SER A 16 -16.28 4.56 2.78
C SER A 16 -15.88 3.40 1.87
N MET A 17 -16.03 3.58 0.56
CA MET A 17 -15.58 2.63 -0.45
C MET A 17 -14.06 2.45 -0.43
N ASN A 18 -13.31 3.54 -0.28
CA ASN A 18 -11.85 3.48 -0.15
C ASN A 18 -11.44 2.69 1.08
N ARG A 19 -12.02 2.98 2.25
CA ARG A 19 -11.76 2.26 3.50
C ARG A 19 -12.06 0.76 3.36
N MET A 20 -13.23 0.41 2.83
CA MET A 20 -13.63 -0.99 2.66
C MET A 20 -12.72 -1.71 1.66
N SER A 21 -12.38 -1.07 0.55
CA SER A 21 -11.55 -1.66 -0.49
C SER A 21 -10.11 -1.91 0.00
N VAL A 22 -9.49 -0.97 0.73
CA VAL A 22 -8.15 -1.21 1.28
C VAL A 22 -8.14 -2.24 2.39
N ALA A 23 -9.20 -2.31 3.22
CA ALA A 23 -9.32 -3.34 4.23
C ALA A 23 -9.36 -4.74 3.58
N ILE A 24 -10.19 -4.92 2.56
CA ILE A 24 -10.27 -6.18 1.81
C ILE A 24 -8.94 -6.47 1.10
N CYS A 25 -8.32 -5.47 0.47
CA CYS A 25 -7.03 -5.62 -0.20
C CYS A 25 -5.94 -6.09 0.77
N SER A 26 -5.86 -5.49 1.97
CA SER A 26 -4.85 -5.84 2.98
C SER A 26 -4.93 -7.31 3.42
N ILE A 27 -6.14 -7.87 3.47
CA ILE A 27 -6.39 -9.27 3.79
C ILE A 27 -6.07 -10.16 2.59
N LEU A 28 -6.59 -9.81 1.40
CA LEU A 28 -6.40 -10.63 0.20
C LEU A 28 -4.94 -10.71 -0.20
N ALA A 29 -4.18 -9.61 -0.12
CA ALA A 29 -2.77 -9.59 -0.45
C ALA A 29 -1.94 -10.56 0.42
N ALA A 30 -2.36 -10.85 1.66
CA ALA A 30 -1.69 -11.82 2.54
C ALA A 30 -2.15 -13.28 2.33
N LYS A 31 -3.15 -13.53 1.49
CA LYS A 31 -3.85 -14.83 1.39
C LYS A 31 -3.90 -15.41 -0.02
N ILE A 32 -3.70 -14.59 -1.05
CA ILE A 32 -3.65 -15.04 -2.44
C ILE A 32 -2.23 -15.43 -2.84
N SER A 33 -2.09 -16.15 -3.95
CA SER A 33 -0.78 -16.61 -4.43
C SER A 33 0.15 -15.43 -4.78
N THR A 34 1.46 -15.64 -4.66
CA THR A 34 2.49 -14.66 -5.05
C THR A 34 2.40 -14.25 -6.52
N VAL A 35 1.92 -15.16 -7.39
CA VAL A 35 1.63 -14.86 -8.80
C VAL A 35 0.49 -13.85 -8.92
N GLU A 36 -0.58 -14.00 -8.15
CA GLU A 36 -1.72 -13.08 -8.17
C GLU A 36 -1.39 -11.73 -7.53
N THR A 37 -0.68 -11.70 -6.39
CA THR A 37 -0.22 -10.44 -5.77
C THR A 37 0.68 -9.68 -6.74
N SER A 38 1.62 -10.37 -7.39
CA SER A 38 2.50 -9.78 -8.41
C SER A 38 1.73 -9.19 -9.59
N MET A 39 0.72 -9.89 -10.12
CA MET A 39 -0.11 -9.37 -11.22
C MET A 39 -0.91 -8.11 -10.84
N LEU A 40 -1.26 -7.95 -9.56
CA LEU A 40 -1.96 -6.77 -9.06
C LEU A 40 -0.98 -5.63 -8.76
N GLY A 41 0.09 -5.92 -8.03
CA GLY A 41 1.10 -4.94 -7.63
C GLY A 41 1.90 -4.38 -8.82
N ALA A 42 2.11 -5.18 -9.87
CA ALA A 42 2.78 -4.75 -11.10
C ALA A 42 1.93 -3.78 -11.96
N LYS A 43 0.73 -3.38 -11.53
CA LYS A 43 -0.09 -2.40 -12.24
C LYS A 43 0.11 -1.00 -11.64
N PRO A 44 0.76 -0.08 -12.37
CA PRO A 44 1.09 1.26 -11.85
C PRO A 44 -0.12 2.01 -11.32
N GLN A 45 -1.26 1.93 -12.01
CA GLN A 45 -2.52 2.56 -11.59
C GLN A 45 -2.98 2.18 -10.18
N TYR A 46 -2.77 0.93 -9.76
CA TYR A 46 -3.17 0.46 -8.44
C TYR A 46 -2.16 0.89 -7.37
N MET A 47 -0.87 0.79 -7.70
CA MET A 47 0.21 1.25 -6.84
C MET A 47 0.06 2.76 -6.57
N SER A 48 -0.11 3.55 -7.63
CA SER A 48 -0.28 5.00 -7.57
C SER A 48 -1.46 5.41 -6.69
N LYS A 49 -2.62 4.72 -6.80
CA LYS A 49 -3.78 4.98 -5.94
C LYS A 49 -3.52 4.65 -4.46
N LEU A 50 -2.83 3.55 -4.16
CA LEU A 50 -2.47 3.21 -2.78
C LEU A 50 -1.48 4.24 -2.20
N LEU A 51 -0.47 4.64 -2.97
CA LEU A 51 0.48 5.66 -2.57
C LEU A 51 -0.18 7.03 -2.38
N SER A 52 -1.13 7.41 -3.25
CA SER A 52 -1.88 8.67 -3.08
C SER A 52 -2.70 8.70 -1.79
N MET A 53 -3.25 7.54 -1.38
CA MET A 53 -3.96 7.42 -0.10
C MET A 53 -3.01 7.62 1.08
N VAL A 54 -1.81 7.04 1.04
CA VAL A 54 -0.79 7.29 2.09
C VAL A 54 -0.39 8.76 2.11
N ARG A 55 -0.14 9.37 0.95
CA ARG A 55 0.21 10.79 0.83
C ARG A 55 -0.84 11.70 1.46
N SER A 56 -2.12 11.47 1.16
CA SER A 56 -3.22 12.23 1.76
C SER A 56 -3.25 12.12 3.30
N LYS A 57 -2.82 10.98 3.85
CA LYS A 57 -2.73 10.76 5.31
C LYS A 57 -1.53 11.46 5.94
N VAL A 58 -0.40 11.51 5.25
CA VAL A 58 0.76 12.34 5.63
C VAL A 58 0.37 13.82 5.65
N GLU A 59 -0.23 14.33 4.57
CA GLU A 59 -0.66 15.73 4.44
C GLU A 59 -1.66 16.15 5.53
N SER A 60 -2.59 15.25 5.88
CA SER A 60 -3.57 15.48 6.95
C SER A 60 -3.05 15.14 8.36
N LYS A 61 -1.80 14.67 8.48
CA LYS A 61 -1.17 14.24 9.74
C LYS A 61 -2.03 13.26 10.54
N SER A 62 -2.66 12.31 9.86
CA SER A 62 -3.65 11.41 10.47
C SER A 62 -3.31 9.95 10.26
N VAL A 63 -3.08 9.22 11.36
CA VAL A 63 -2.89 7.77 11.35
C VAL A 63 -4.20 7.05 11.69
N ASP A 64 -5.09 6.98 10.72
CA ASP A 64 -6.36 6.26 10.86
C ASP A 64 -6.29 4.81 10.38
N ILE A 65 -7.41 4.10 10.51
CA ILE A 65 -7.51 2.70 10.09
C ILE A 65 -7.28 2.53 8.57
N THR A 66 -7.65 3.53 7.77
CA THR A 66 -7.44 3.50 6.31
C THR A 66 -5.95 3.56 6.00
N MET A 67 -5.17 4.42 6.68
CA MET A 67 -3.71 4.46 6.55
C MET A 67 -3.09 3.11 6.88
N ARG A 68 -3.46 2.54 8.04
CA ARG A 68 -2.93 1.26 8.53
C ARG A 68 -3.19 0.11 7.56
N PHE A 69 -4.40 0.03 7.00
CA PHE A 69 -4.72 -0.98 5.99
C PHE A 69 -3.99 -0.75 4.66
N THR A 70 -3.84 0.50 4.24
CA THR A 70 -3.13 0.84 3.01
C THR A 70 -1.66 0.43 3.10
N LEU A 71 -0.99 0.74 4.21
CA LEU A 71 0.40 0.31 4.45
C LEU A 71 0.53 -1.21 4.51
N SER A 72 -0.43 -1.90 5.15
CA SER A 72 -0.40 -3.36 5.17
C SER A 72 -0.64 -3.98 3.79
N ALA A 73 -1.48 -3.38 2.96
CA ALA A 73 -1.69 -3.82 1.58
C ALA A 73 -0.41 -3.64 0.75
N LEU A 74 0.24 -2.48 0.85
CA LEU A 74 1.50 -2.20 0.14
C LEU A 74 2.61 -3.16 0.55
N TRP A 75 2.77 -3.42 1.85
CA TRP A 75 3.78 -4.37 2.34
C TRP A 75 3.54 -5.78 1.78
N ASN A 76 2.30 -6.27 1.85
CA ASN A 76 1.98 -7.61 1.35
C ASN A 76 2.06 -7.72 -0.19
N LEU A 77 1.82 -6.63 -0.94
CA LEU A 77 1.92 -6.64 -2.40
C LEU A 77 3.38 -6.66 -2.88
N THR A 78 4.29 -6.07 -2.10
CA THR A 78 5.72 -6.02 -2.40
C THR A 78 6.47 -7.28 -1.93
N ASP A 79 5.82 -8.11 -1.11
CA ASP A 79 6.38 -9.38 -0.64
C ASP A 79 6.65 -10.37 -1.80
N GLU A 80 7.88 -10.88 -1.87
CA GLU A 80 8.36 -11.83 -2.88
C GLU A 80 8.06 -11.44 -4.35
N SER A 81 8.00 -10.13 -4.65
CA SER A 81 7.62 -9.63 -5.97
C SER A 81 8.51 -8.50 -6.48
N ALA A 82 9.63 -8.85 -7.13
CA ALA A 82 10.57 -7.89 -7.70
C ALA A 82 9.91 -6.90 -8.68
N THR A 83 8.95 -7.36 -9.49
CA THR A 83 8.19 -6.50 -10.41
C THR A 83 7.34 -5.48 -9.64
N THR A 84 6.70 -5.88 -8.55
CA THR A 84 5.89 -4.96 -7.73
C THR A 84 6.78 -3.95 -7.01
N CYS A 85 7.91 -4.39 -6.44
CA CYS A 85 8.91 -3.49 -5.84
C CYS A 85 9.40 -2.45 -6.85
N LYS A 86 9.68 -2.87 -8.10
CA LYS A 86 10.06 -1.95 -9.17
C LYS A 86 8.97 -0.90 -9.44
N VAL A 87 7.71 -1.31 -9.58
CA VAL A 87 6.60 -0.38 -9.81
C VAL A 87 6.42 0.59 -8.62
N PHE A 88 6.57 0.11 -7.39
CA PHE A 88 6.56 0.96 -6.20
C PHE A 88 7.64 2.07 -6.27
N LEU A 89 8.87 1.71 -6.68
CA LEU A 89 9.96 2.66 -6.84
C LEU A 89 9.69 3.66 -7.98
N GLU A 90 9.20 3.19 -9.12
CA GLU A 90 8.84 4.03 -10.27
C GLU A 90 7.74 5.04 -9.94
N GLU A 91 6.80 4.67 -9.06
CA GLU A 91 5.74 5.56 -8.56
C GLU A 91 6.18 6.46 -7.38
N ARG A 92 7.51 6.59 -7.16
CA ARG A 92 8.11 7.37 -6.07
C ARG A 92 7.64 6.97 -4.66
N GLY A 93 7.40 5.67 -4.47
CA GLY A 93 6.99 5.13 -3.17
C GLY A 93 8.07 5.30 -2.10
N MET A 94 9.35 5.22 -2.47
CA MET A 94 10.47 5.37 -1.52
C MET A 94 10.48 6.74 -0.84
N ASP A 95 10.38 7.81 -1.63
CA ASP A 95 10.36 9.19 -1.13
C ASP A 95 9.22 9.38 -0.12
N LEU A 96 8.03 8.88 -0.46
CA LEU A 96 6.85 8.96 0.41
C LEU A 96 7.03 8.13 1.70
N PHE A 97 7.65 6.95 1.64
CA PHE A 97 7.81 6.09 2.81
C PHE A 97 8.85 6.65 3.79
N LEU A 98 9.88 7.33 3.30
CA LEU A 98 10.78 8.10 4.16
C LEU A 98 10.04 9.27 4.84
N GLU A 99 9.21 10.01 4.10
CA GLU A 99 8.37 11.09 4.65
C GLU A 99 7.40 10.58 5.74
N VAL A 100 6.86 9.36 5.58
CA VAL A 100 6.00 8.70 6.58
C VAL A 100 6.78 8.42 7.88
N LEU A 101 8.01 7.91 7.80
CA LEU A 101 8.85 7.68 8.99
C LEU A 101 9.18 8.98 9.72
N GLU A 102 9.45 10.06 8.96
CA GLU A 102 9.72 11.37 9.54
C GLU A 102 8.47 11.99 10.19
N SER A 103 7.30 11.82 9.56
CA SER A 103 6.05 12.45 10.00
C SER A 103 5.38 11.75 11.18
N PHE A 104 5.60 10.44 11.34
CA PHE A 104 4.87 9.60 12.31
C PHE A 104 5.81 8.83 13.24
N GLN A 105 6.85 9.49 13.73
CA GLN A 105 7.78 8.93 14.70
C GLN A 105 7.07 8.45 15.97
N GLY A 106 7.38 7.22 16.40
CA GLY A 106 6.79 6.60 17.59
C GLY A 106 5.47 5.86 17.33
N GLU A 107 4.92 5.93 16.12
CA GLU A 107 3.79 5.09 15.71
C GLU A 107 4.29 3.71 15.27
N SER A 108 4.63 2.84 16.24
CA SER A 108 5.31 1.56 15.98
C SER A 108 4.62 0.69 14.93
N SER A 109 3.28 0.71 14.88
CA SER A 109 2.50 -0.03 13.88
C SER A 109 2.68 0.47 12.45
N VAL A 110 2.93 1.77 12.26
CA VAL A 110 3.24 2.38 10.96
C VAL A 110 4.68 2.05 10.60
N GLU A 111 5.61 2.31 11.54
CA GLU A 111 7.04 2.04 11.38
C GLU A 111 7.31 0.59 10.98
N THR A 112 6.67 -0.37 11.67
CA THR A 112 6.81 -1.81 11.35
C THR A 112 6.43 -2.12 9.91
N LYS A 113 5.35 -1.52 9.40
CA LYS A 113 4.87 -1.77 8.03
C LYS A 113 5.75 -1.10 6.98
N VAL A 114 6.21 0.12 7.27
CA VAL A 114 7.12 0.86 6.39
C VAL A 114 8.46 0.16 6.29
N LEU A 115 9.09 -0.13 7.43
CA LEU A 115 10.39 -0.81 7.48
C LEU A 115 10.31 -2.22 6.90
N GLY A 116 9.21 -2.94 7.13
CA GLY A 116 8.97 -4.24 6.50
C GLY A 116 8.93 -4.15 4.98
N LEU A 117 8.22 -3.16 4.42
CA LEU A 117 8.23 -2.94 2.97
C LEU A 117 9.61 -2.55 2.44
N LEU A 118 10.36 -1.71 3.17
CA LEU A 118 11.71 -1.34 2.76
C LEU A 118 12.67 -2.54 2.76
N ASN A 119 12.51 -3.48 3.69
CA ASN A 119 13.24 -4.74 3.68
C ASN A 119 12.93 -5.55 2.41
N ASN A 120 11.65 -5.67 2.04
CA ASN A 120 11.24 -6.39 0.82
C ASN A 120 11.82 -5.76 -0.47
N ILE A 121 12.12 -4.46 -0.47
CA ILE A 121 12.77 -3.78 -1.60
C ILE A 121 14.28 -4.03 -1.63
N ALA A 122 14.90 -4.25 -0.46
CA ALA A 122 16.33 -4.45 -0.33
C ALA A 122 16.80 -5.88 -0.66
N GLU A 123 15.89 -6.86 -0.56
CA GLU A 123 16.08 -8.26 -0.95
C GLU A 123 16.16 -8.45 -2.49
#